data_AF-A0A8J4WB14-F1
#
_entry.id   AF-A0A8J4WB14-F1
#
_cell.length_a   1.000
_cell.length_b   1.000
_cell.length_c   1.000
_cell.angle_alpha   90.00
_cell.angle_beta   90.00
_cell.angle_gamma   90.00
#
_symmetry.space_group_name_H-M   'P 1'
#
loop_
_entity.id
_entity.type
_entity.pdbx_description
1 polymer ?
#
loop_
_entity_poly.entity_id
_entity_poly.type
_entity_poly.pdbx_seq_one_letter_code
_entity_poly.pdbx_strand_id
1 'polypeptide(L)'
;MDIFEPHWASADEMKAFHAPDYIEFLQRVSPANQRDMGLDLAKYNFGETSDTDCPVFDGVFDFCQIYTGGTLDAVARLNFGLCDIAINWSGGLHHAKKAGGSGFCYVNDIVLGILELLKYHPRVLYIDIDAHHGDGVEEAFYVTDRVMTVSFHKYGDYFPGTGDIKDVGAKSGKHYAVNFPLHSGMDDESYESIFKPVIDKVMEIFCPTAVVLQCGADSLTGDRLGCFNVTTRGHGECVRFVKSYGLPLLVLGGGGYRIRNVSRAWAYETSILVNHEVSNNIPYNDYFEFYTPDFKLHLVPDKDLKNDNTKEYLEKHKIKIFENLRSIEGAPSVQMQQAPPARMLREEDEDGTDPDSRTENDGKHKHEVEFYHDEQDQDGNEEFEIDVEK
;
A
#
# COMPACT_ATOMS: atom_id res chain seq x y z
N MET A 1 -15.47 2.60 14.27
CA MET A 1 -15.19 1.58 13.24
C MET A 1 -14.96 0.28 13.98
N ASP A 2 -15.31 -0.84 13.35
CA ASP A 2 -15.03 -2.15 13.92
C ASP A 2 -13.57 -2.51 13.64
N ILE A 3 -12.89 -3.11 14.61
CA ILE A 3 -11.47 -3.47 14.54
C ILE A 3 -11.37 -4.99 14.66
N PHE A 4 -10.57 -5.61 13.79
CA PHE A 4 -10.40 -7.06 13.73
C PHE A 4 -8.91 -7.41 13.74
N GLU A 5 -8.58 -8.53 14.38
CA GLU A 5 -7.30 -9.19 14.16
C GLU A 5 -7.41 -10.06 12.90
N PRO A 6 -6.49 -9.92 11.93
CA PRO A 6 -6.56 -10.69 10.70
C PRO A 6 -6.22 -12.15 10.96
N HIS A 7 -6.87 -13.07 10.24
CA HIS A 7 -6.34 -14.43 10.18
C HIS A 7 -4.97 -14.43 9.48
N TRP A 8 -4.19 -15.47 9.73
CA TRP A 8 -2.93 -15.67 9.03
C TRP A 8 -3.22 -16.41 7.73
N ALA A 9 -3.08 -15.73 6.58
CA ALA A 9 -3.36 -16.32 5.28
C ALA A 9 -2.57 -17.62 5.10
N SER A 10 -3.25 -18.68 4.68
CA SER A 10 -2.63 -19.97 4.42
C SER A 10 -1.82 -19.94 3.13
N ALA A 11 -0.88 -20.88 3.01
CA ALA A 11 -0.14 -21.07 1.76
C ALA A 11 -1.06 -21.36 0.56
N ASP A 12 -2.19 -22.04 0.78
CA ASP A 12 -3.15 -22.35 -0.28
C ASP A 12 -3.89 -21.09 -0.78
N GLU A 13 -4.19 -20.16 0.13
CA GLU A 13 -4.75 -18.85 -0.24
C GLU A 13 -3.75 -18.05 -1.08
N MET A 14 -2.48 -17.99 -0.68
CA MET A 14 -1.45 -17.29 -1.45
C MET A 14 -1.20 -17.93 -2.83
N LYS A 15 -1.31 -19.26 -2.92
CA LYS A 15 -1.18 -20.04 -4.17
C LYS A 15 -2.32 -19.82 -5.16
N ALA A 16 -3.40 -19.12 -4.78
CA ALA A 16 -4.45 -18.73 -5.72
C ALA A 16 -3.91 -17.81 -6.84
N PHE A 17 -2.85 -17.04 -6.56
CA PHE A 17 -2.13 -16.26 -7.55
C PHE A 17 -0.68 -16.73 -7.73
N HIS A 18 0.06 -16.87 -6.62
CA HIS A 18 1.49 -17.11 -6.67
C HIS A 18 1.84 -18.54 -7.08
N ALA A 19 3.02 -18.71 -7.67
CA ALA A 19 3.54 -20.02 -8.03
C ALA A 19 3.74 -20.90 -6.78
N PRO A 20 3.32 -22.18 -6.78
CA PRO A 20 3.44 -23.05 -5.60
C PRO A 20 4.86 -23.20 -5.08
N ASP A 21 5.85 -23.30 -5.98
CA ASP A 21 7.26 -23.42 -5.65
C ASP A 21 7.84 -22.12 -5.04
N TYR A 22 7.29 -20.96 -5.39
CA TYR A 22 7.64 -19.69 -4.76
C TYR A 22 7.11 -19.58 -3.33
N ILE A 23 5.85 -19.97 -3.09
CA ILE A 23 5.27 -19.96 -1.74
C ILE A 23 5.98 -20.99 -0.84
N GLU A 24 6.29 -22.18 -1.36
CA GLU A 24 7.08 -23.19 -0.63
C GLU A 24 8.49 -22.71 -0.28
N PHE A 25 9.10 -21.88 -1.15
CA PHE A 25 10.36 -21.20 -0.84
C PHE A 25 10.19 -20.22 0.32
N LEU A 26 9.19 -19.33 0.26
CA LEU A 26 8.91 -18.35 1.32
C LEU A 26 8.68 -19.03 2.69
N GLN A 27 7.98 -20.16 2.71
CA GLN A 27 7.74 -20.94 3.94
C GLN A 27 9.01 -21.52 4.58
N ARG A 28 10.08 -21.69 3.79
CA ARG A 28 11.30 -22.39 4.22
C ARG A 28 12.46 -21.44 4.45
N VAL A 29 12.53 -20.34 3.71
CA VAL A 29 13.68 -19.44 3.75
C VAL A 29 13.76 -18.73 5.10
N SER A 30 14.97 -18.67 5.64
CA SER A 30 15.27 -17.95 6.88
C SER A 30 16.70 -17.41 6.84
N PRO A 31 17.04 -16.44 7.71
CA PRO A 31 18.41 -15.95 7.82
C PRO A 31 19.44 -17.06 8.12
N ALA A 32 19.01 -18.15 8.77
CA ALA A 32 19.86 -19.28 9.10
C ALA A 32 20.21 -20.18 7.91
N ASN A 33 19.32 -20.33 6.92
CA ASN A 33 19.49 -21.26 5.80
C ASN A 33 19.65 -20.57 4.42
N GLN A 34 19.49 -19.25 4.33
CA GLN A 34 19.52 -18.51 3.07
C GLN A 34 20.83 -18.73 2.27
N ARG A 35 21.96 -18.94 2.95
CA ARG A 35 23.27 -19.21 2.30
C ARG A 35 23.26 -20.52 1.50
N ASP A 36 22.47 -21.49 1.91
CA ASP A 36 22.33 -22.79 1.24
C ASP A 36 21.28 -22.74 0.11
N MET A 37 20.52 -21.64 0.01
CA MET A 37 19.41 -21.45 -0.93
C MET A 37 19.74 -20.48 -2.08
N GLY A 38 21.03 -20.29 -2.40
CA GLY A 38 21.48 -19.26 -3.35
C GLY A 38 20.82 -19.29 -4.73
N LEU A 39 20.50 -20.48 -5.27
CA LEU A 39 19.79 -20.60 -6.55
C LEU A 39 18.33 -20.15 -6.45
N ASP A 40 17.65 -20.46 -5.35
CA ASP A 40 16.26 -20.05 -5.11
C ASP A 40 16.19 -18.54 -4.85
N LEU A 41 17.13 -18.00 -4.06
CA LEU A 41 17.25 -16.55 -3.82
C LEU A 41 17.35 -15.77 -5.14
N ALA A 42 18.28 -16.16 -6.02
CA ALA A 42 18.44 -15.53 -7.32
C ALA A 42 17.21 -15.73 -8.21
N LYS A 43 16.58 -16.92 -8.19
CA LYS A 43 15.39 -17.23 -8.98
C LYS A 43 14.20 -16.35 -8.59
N TYR A 44 14.01 -16.11 -7.30
CA TYR A 44 12.83 -15.40 -6.76
C TYR A 44 13.11 -13.93 -6.42
N ASN A 45 14.30 -13.42 -6.78
CA ASN A 45 14.73 -12.04 -6.58
C ASN A 45 14.85 -11.62 -5.10
N PHE A 46 15.47 -12.48 -4.29
CA PHE A 46 15.80 -12.22 -2.89
C PHE A 46 17.29 -12.05 -2.72
N GLY A 47 17.70 -11.19 -1.79
CA GLY A 47 19.11 -11.05 -1.42
C GLY A 47 19.42 -9.69 -0.80
N GLU A 48 20.67 -9.57 -0.34
CA GLU A 48 21.25 -8.34 0.21
C GLU A 48 22.19 -7.64 -0.79
N THR A 49 22.15 -8.06 -2.07
CA THR A 49 23.01 -7.48 -3.11
C THR A 49 22.42 -6.19 -3.65
N SER A 50 23.25 -5.33 -4.26
CA SER A 50 22.81 -4.07 -4.89
C SER A 50 21.73 -4.23 -5.96
N ASP A 51 21.52 -5.45 -6.44
CA ASP A 51 20.62 -5.78 -7.53
C ASP A 51 19.31 -6.44 -7.03
N THR A 52 19.16 -6.61 -5.71
CA THR A 52 18.00 -7.28 -5.08
C THR A 52 17.47 -6.46 -3.90
N ASP A 53 16.20 -6.06 -3.96
CA ASP A 53 15.60 -5.18 -2.95
C ASP A 53 14.72 -5.92 -1.93
N CYS A 54 14.73 -7.26 -1.93
CA CYS A 54 13.90 -8.08 -1.04
C CYS A 54 14.78 -8.92 -0.09
N PRO A 55 15.10 -8.43 1.12
CA PRO A 55 15.93 -9.15 2.07
C PRO A 55 15.21 -10.36 2.68
N VAL A 56 15.98 -11.34 3.13
CA VAL A 56 15.48 -12.39 4.02
C VAL A 56 15.57 -11.91 5.46
N PHE A 57 14.48 -11.99 6.20
CA PHE A 57 14.44 -11.66 7.63
C PHE A 57 13.65 -12.71 8.42
N ASP A 58 13.85 -12.73 9.74
CA ASP A 58 13.14 -13.65 10.62
C ASP A 58 11.63 -13.38 10.57
N GLY A 59 10.85 -14.41 10.25
CA GLY A 59 9.40 -14.28 10.12
C GLY A 59 8.91 -13.69 8.79
N VAL A 60 9.71 -13.72 7.71
CA VAL A 60 9.27 -13.20 6.40
C VAL A 60 7.96 -13.83 5.91
N PHE A 61 7.75 -15.13 6.13
CA PHE A 61 6.48 -15.77 5.75
C PHE A 61 5.33 -15.29 6.64
N ASP A 62 5.53 -15.26 7.96
CA ASP A 62 4.55 -14.79 8.94
C ASP A 62 4.10 -13.35 8.62
N PHE A 63 5.06 -12.48 8.29
CA PHE A 63 4.79 -11.11 7.81
C PHE A 63 3.86 -11.13 6.59
N CYS A 64 4.13 -11.99 5.61
CA CYS A 64 3.27 -12.19 4.44
C CYS A 64 1.87 -12.69 4.79
N GLN A 65 1.77 -13.61 5.76
CA GLN A 65 0.49 -14.18 6.16
C GLN A 65 -0.44 -13.14 6.78
N ILE A 66 0.09 -12.25 7.61
CA ILE A 66 -0.70 -11.27 8.37
C ILE A 66 -1.31 -10.22 7.43
N TYR A 67 -0.50 -9.54 6.60
CA TYR A 67 -1.05 -8.50 5.73
C TYR A 67 -1.95 -9.09 4.64
N THR A 68 -1.62 -10.29 4.13
CA THR A 68 -2.46 -10.95 3.12
C THR A 68 -3.80 -11.37 3.73
N GLY A 69 -3.80 -11.92 4.94
CA GLY A 69 -5.01 -12.33 5.62
C GLY A 69 -5.92 -11.15 5.95
N GLY A 70 -5.34 -10.02 6.37
CA GLY A 70 -6.10 -8.78 6.56
C GLY A 70 -6.81 -8.29 5.30
N THR A 71 -6.16 -8.39 4.14
CA THR A 71 -6.77 -8.05 2.85
C THR A 71 -7.87 -9.03 2.46
N LEU A 72 -7.67 -10.33 2.68
CA LEU A 72 -8.68 -11.37 2.38
C LEU A 72 -9.91 -11.27 3.29
N ASP A 73 -9.72 -11.03 4.59
CA ASP A 73 -10.82 -10.83 5.55
C ASP A 73 -11.62 -9.56 5.24
N ALA A 74 -10.91 -8.46 4.91
CA ALA A 74 -11.52 -7.22 4.48
C ALA A 74 -12.41 -7.42 3.25
N VAL A 75 -11.91 -8.13 2.23
CA VAL A 75 -12.67 -8.45 1.02
C VAL A 75 -13.85 -9.39 1.32
N ALA A 76 -13.69 -10.39 2.18
CA ALA A 76 -14.78 -11.26 2.57
C ALA A 76 -15.94 -10.46 3.18
N ARG A 77 -15.65 -9.50 4.08
CA ARG A 77 -16.66 -8.62 4.67
C ARG A 77 -17.36 -7.74 3.63
N LEU A 78 -16.63 -7.19 2.66
CA LEU A 78 -17.21 -6.42 1.54
C LEU A 78 -18.14 -7.30 0.68
N ASN A 79 -17.68 -8.48 0.27
CA ASN A 79 -18.45 -9.40 -0.57
C ASN A 79 -19.75 -9.88 0.12
N PHE A 80 -19.73 -10.06 1.43
CA PHE A 80 -20.91 -10.46 2.22
C PHE A 80 -21.79 -9.26 2.64
N GLY A 81 -21.45 -8.03 2.23
CA GLY A 81 -22.23 -6.84 2.58
C GLY A 81 -22.22 -6.52 4.07
N LEU A 82 -21.17 -6.93 4.80
CA LEU A 82 -21.00 -6.70 6.23
C LEU A 82 -20.36 -5.34 6.53
N CYS A 83 -19.79 -4.68 5.52
CA CYS A 83 -19.35 -3.30 5.57
C CYS A 83 -19.35 -2.67 4.16
N ASP A 84 -19.40 -1.34 4.10
CA ASP A 84 -19.26 -0.58 2.85
C ASP A 84 -17.79 -0.29 2.51
N ILE A 85 -16.96 -0.17 3.55
CA ILE A 85 -15.54 0.16 3.46
C ILE A 85 -14.77 -0.80 4.36
N ALA A 86 -13.65 -1.33 3.89
CA ALA A 86 -12.71 -2.11 4.68
C ALA A 86 -11.29 -1.55 4.50
N ILE A 87 -10.51 -1.51 5.59
CA ILE A 87 -9.20 -0.86 5.62
C ILE A 87 -8.15 -1.88 6.08
N ASN A 88 -7.06 -2.03 5.34
CA ASN A 88 -5.88 -2.77 5.76
C ASN A 88 -4.60 -1.99 5.41
N TRP A 89 -4.13 -1.16 6.35
CA TRP A 89 -2.90 -0.38 6.16
C TRP A 89 -1.63 -1.22 6.07
N SER A 90 -1.66 -2.48 6.52
CA SER A 90 -0.49 -3.38 6.41
C SER A 90 -0.33 -3.98 5.01
N GLY A 91 -1.40 -4.01 4.21
CA GLY A 91 -1.41 -4.50 2.84
C GLY A 91 -1.05 -3.41 1.83
N GLY A 92 -1.30 -3.69 0.55
CA GLY A 92 -0.98 -2.77 -0.54
C GLY A 92 0.39 -3.00 -1.18
N LEU A 93 0.93 -4.23 -1.08
CA LEU A 93 2.26 -4.59 -1.56
C LEU A 93 2.24 -4.89 -3.08
N HIS A 94 2.13 -3.81 -3.87
CA HIS A 94 1.77 -3.86 -5.28
C HIS A 94 2.86 -4.37 -6.26
N HIS A 95 4.12 -4.47 -5.84
CA HIS A 95 5.24 -4.86 -6.72
C HIS A 95 5.45 -6.37 -6.82
N ALA A 96 4.91 -7.15 -5.87
CA ALA A 96 5.12 -8.59 -5.81
C ALA A 96 4.61 -9.27 -7.09
N LYS A 97 5.44 -10.16 -7.66
CA LYS A 97 5.17 -10.86 -8.92
C LYS A 97 4.63 -12.26 -8.66
N LYS A 98 4.11 -12.91 -9.70
CA LYS A 98 3.58 -14.28 -9.60
C LYS A 98 4.59 -15.28 -9.02
N ALA A 99 5.87 -15.12 -9.35
CA ALA A 99 6.93 -16.05 -8.97
C ALA A 99 8.19 -15.32 -8.49
N GLY A 100 8.05 -14.28 -7.66
CA GLY A 100 9.20 -13.58 -7.08
C GLY A 100 8.83 -12.30 -6.35
N GLY A 101 9.71 -11.88 -5.45
CA GLY A 101 9.62 -10.60 -4.77
C GLY A 101 10.13 -9.45 -5.63
N SER A 102 9.67 -8.23 -5.38
CA SER A 102 10.15 -7.02 -6.04
C SER A 102 9.77 -5.79 -5.21
N GLY A 103 10.63 -4.77 -5.15
CA GLY A 103 10.32 -3.49 -4.49
C GLY A 103 9.78 -3.66 -3.06
N PHE A 104 10.48 -4.42 -2.22
CA PHE A 104 10.07 -4.77 -0.85
C PHE A 104 8.78 -5.60 -0.71
N CYS A 105 8.17 -6.01 -1.82
CA CYS A 105 6.92 -6.77 -1.85
C CYS A 105 7.18 -8.26 -2.13
N TYR A 106 6.60 -9.13 -1.29
CA TYR A 106 6.79 -10.58 -1.35
C TYR A 106 5.54 -11.31 -1.86
N VAL A 107 4.39 -11.07 -1.23
CA VAL A 107 3.09 -11.58 -1.66
C VAL A 107 2.23 -10.39 -2.09
N ASN A 108 1.55 -10.54 -3.24
CA ASN A 108 0.68 -9.50 -3.77
C ASN A 108 -0.73 -9.69 -3.19
N ASP A 109 -0.94 -9.14 -1.99
CA ASP A 109 -2.22 -9.20 -1.29
C ASP A 109 -3.35 -8.53 -2.08
N ILE A 110 -3.01 -7.50 -2.85
CA ILE A 110 -3.94 -6.76 -3.71
C ILE A 110 -4.52 -7.69 -4.79
N VAL A 111 -3.67 -8.43 -5.50
CA VAL A 111 -4.12 -9.36 -6.55
C VAL A 111 -5.02 -10.45 -5.94
N LEU A 112 -4.63 -11.00 -4.79
CA LEU A 112 -5.45 -11.99 -4.08
C LEU A 112 -6.81 -11.42 -3.66
N GLY A 113 -6.84 -10.20 -3.11
CA GLY A 113 -8.06 -9.50 -2.75
C GLY A 113 -8.97 -9.22 -3.97
N ILE A 114 -8.40 -8.79 -5.10
CA ILE A 114 -9.15 -8.57 -6.33
C ILE A 114 -9.73 -9.89 -6.86
N LEU A 115 -8.98 -11.01 -6.82
CA LEU A 115 -9.49 -12.32 -7.21
C LEU A 115 -10.70 -12.75 -6.37
N GLU A 116 -10.68 -12.46 -5.07
CA GLU A 116 -11.83 -12.70 -4.18
C GLU A 116 -13.02 -11.77 -4.49
N LEU A 117 -12.78 -10.47 -4.75
CA LEU A 117 -13.83 -9.54 -5.18
C LEU A 117 -14.48 -9.99 -6.49
N LEU A 118 -13.70 -10.49 -7.45
CA LEU A 118 -14.19 -10.98 -8.74
C LEU A 118 -15.12 -12.21 -8.63
N LYS A 119 -15.27 -12.83 -7.46
CA LYS A 119 -16.30 -13.87 -7.23
C LYS A 119 -17.71 -13.28 -7.13
N TYR A 120 -17.84 -12.01 -6.73
CA TYR A 120 -19.13 -11.33 -6.52
C TYR A 120 -19.31 -10.11 -7.44
N HIS A 121 -18.20 -9.48 -7.84
CA HIS A 121 -18.18 -8.27 -8.64
C HIS A 121 -17.80 -8.58 -10.10
N PRO A 122 -18.63 -8.23 -11.09
CA PRO A 122 -18.28 -8.42 -12.50
C PRO A 122 -17.04 -7.59 -12.90
N ARG A 123 -16.91 -6.40 -12.31
CA ARG A 123 -15.85 -5.42 -12.59
C ARG A 123 -15.31 -4.83 -11.30
N VAL A 124 -14.00 -4.89 -11.12
CA VAL A 124 -13.27 -4.32 -9.98
C VAL A 124 -12.32 -3.25 -10.49
N LEU A 125 -12.40 -2.04 -9.95
CA LEU A 125 -11.48 -0.96 -10.27
C LEU A 125 -10.35 -0.94 -9.24
N TYR A 126 -9.10 -0.96 -9.70
CA TYR A 126 -7.91 -0.75 -8.89
C TYR A 126 -7.37 0.66 -9.16
N ILE A 127 -7.21 1.46 -8.11
CA ILE A 127 -6.63 2.81 -8.15
C ILE A 127 -5.39 2.80 -7.26
N ASP A 128 -4.29 3.32 -7.78
CA ASP A 128 -2.98 3.34 -7.14
C ASP A 128 -2.42 4.77 -7.11
N ILE A 129 -2.20 5.29 -5.89
CA ILE A 129 -1.64 6.63 -5.63
C ILE A 129 -0.25 6.58 -4.97
N ASP A 130 0.40 5.42 -4.99
CA ASP A 130 1.82 5.28 -4.68
C ASP A 130 2.69 6.09 -5.66
N ALA A 131 3.87 6.51 -5.22
CA ALA A 131 4.81 7.18 -6.10
C ALA A 131 5.35 6.25 -7.21
N HIS A 132 5.34 4.94 -6.98
CA HIS A 132 5.79 3.92 -7.90
C HIS A 132 4.63 3.34 -8.71
N HIS A 133 4.93 2.87 -9.92
CA HIS A 133 3.94 2.19 -10.73
C HIS A 133 3.52 0.86 -10.08
N GLY A 134 2.21 0.63 -9.94
CA GLY A 134 1.60 -0.61 -9.43
C GLY A 134 1.71 -1.81 -10.37
N ASP A 135 2.94 -2.11 -10.76
CA ASP A 135 3.29 -2.99 -11.86
C ASP A 135 2.93 -4.47 -11.64
N GLY A 136 3.00 -4.98 -10.41
CA GLY A 136 2.60 -6.35 -10.08
C GLY A 136 1.09 -6.57 -10.25
N VAL A 137 0.28 -5.58 -9.87
CA VAL A 137 -1.18 -5.62 -10.04
C VAL A 137 -1.56 -5.45 -11.51
N GLU A 138 -0.93 -4.50 -12.21
CA GLU A 138 -1.13 -4.31 -13.64
C GLU A 138 -0.77 -5.57 -14.44
N GLU A 139 0.38 -6.19 -14.16
CA GLU A 139 0.82 -7.41 -14.85
C GLU A 139 -0.16 -8.58 -14.63
N ALA A 140 -0.65 -8.74 -13.40
CA ALA A 140 -1.59 -9.82 -13.05
C ALA A 140 -2.90 -9.75 -13.84
N PHE A 141 -3.35 -8.53 -14.17
CA PHE A 141 -4.62 -8.29 -14.85
C PHE A 141 -4.49 -7.73 -16.28
N TYR A 142 -3.27 -7.70 -16.83
CA TYR A 142 -2.95 -7.05 -18.12
C TYR A 142 -3.75 -7.55 -19.32
N VAL A 143 -4.32 -8.75 -19.23
CA VAL A 143 -5.06 -9.42 -20.31
C VAL A 143 -6.54 -9.65 -20.02
N THR A 144 -7.11 -9.04 -18.97
CA THR A 144 -8.55 -9.14 -18.65
C THR A 144 -9.22 -7.78 -18.71
N ASP A 145 -10.51 -7.78 -19.07
CA ASP A 145 -11.40 -6.61 -19.07
C ASP A 145 -12.25 -6.53 -17.79
N ARG A 146 -12.12 -7.50 -16.88
CA ARG A 146 -12.85 -7.52 -15.59
C ARG A 146 -12.20 -6.67 -14.51
N VAL A 147 -10.94 -6.28 -14.70
CA VAL A 147 -10.21 -5.42 -13.77
C VAL A 147 -9.62 -4.28 -14.58
N MET A 148 -9.85 -3.06 -14.12
CA MET A 148 -9.16 -1.89 -14.66
C MET A 148 -8.15 -1.41 -13.65
N THR A 149 -6.88 -1.27 -14.05
CA THR A 149 -5.82 -0.71 -13.21
C THR A 149 -5.60 0.74 -13.60
N VAL A 150 -5.54 1.63 -12.60
CA VAL A 150 -5.30 3.07 -12.79
C VAL A 150 -4.18 3.50 -11.84
N SER A 151 -3.03 3.89 -12.37
CA SER A 151 -1.86 4.27 -11.56
C SER A 151 -1.35 5.67 -11.92
N PHE A 152 -1.03 6.46 -10.89
CA PHE A 152 -0.49 7.81 -10.99
C PHE A 152 0.89 7.88 -10.33
N HIS A 153 1.95 7.76 -11.11
CA HIS A 153 3.29 7.46 -10.57
C HIS A 153 4.39 8.26 -11.25
N LYS A 154 5.53 8.38 -10.59
CA LYS A 154 6.76 8.95 -11.14
C LYS A 154 7.29 8.01 -12.25
N TYR A 155 7.57 8.55 -13.43
CA TYR A 155 8.08 7.79 -14.57
C TYR A 155 9.41 8.35 -15.12
N GLY A 156 10.17 7.51 -15.84
CA GLY A 156 11.49 7.81 -16.39
C GLY A 156 12.59 6.99 -15.69
N ASP A 157 13.65 7.66 -15.24
CA ASP A 157 14.70 7.04 -14.41
C ASP A 157 14.18 6.87 -12.97
N TYR A 158 13.28 5.90 -12.78
CA TYR A 158 12.62 5.60 -11.52
C TYR A 158 12.13 4.15 -11.49
N PHE A 159 12.19 3.50 -10.34
CA PHE A 159 11.64 2.16 -10.14
C PHE A 159 10.10 2.18 -10.33
N PRO A 160 9.46 1.15 -10.92
CA PRO A 160 10.02 -0.08 -11.48
C PRO A 160 10.42 0.01 -12.98
N GLY A 161 10.34 1.20 -13.59
CA GLY A 161 10.67 1.41 -15.01
C GLY A 161 9.55 1.04 -16.01
N THR A 162 8.36 0.67 -15.51
CA THR A 162 7.15 0.40 -16.30
C THR A 162 6.08 1.48 -16.06
N GLY A 163 4.94 1.43 -16.75
CA GLY A 163 3.85 2.40 -16.58
C GLY A 163 3.92 3.58 -17.55
N ASP A 164 4.48 3.38 -18.75
CA ASP A 164 4.43 4.42 -19.79
C ASP A 164 2.97 4.69 -20.19
N ILE A 165 2.69 5.88 -20.71
CA ILE A 165 1.37 6.24 -21.27
C ILE A 165 0.90 5.29 -22.40
N LYS A 166 1.82 4.53 -23.00
CA LYS A 166 1.56 3.51 -24.02
C LYS A 166 1.26 2.13 -23.46
N ASP A 167 1.54 1.89 -22.19
CA ASP A 167 1.23 0.64 -21.50
C ASP A 167 -0.26 0.64 -21.19
N VAL A 168 -1.04 0.06 -22.10
CA VAL A 168 -2.51 0.11 -22.10
C VAL A 168 -3.15 -1.26 -21.96
N GLY A 169 -2.41 -2.30 -21.58
CA GLY A 169 -2.91 -3.67 -21.54
C GLY A 169 -2.87 -4.37 -22.89
N ALA A 170 -3.24 -5.66 -22.90
CA ALA A 170 -3.20 -6.51 -24.08
C ALA A 170 -4.40 -7.45 -24.16
N LYS A 171 -4.63 -8.02 -25.36
CA LYS A 171 -5.78 -8.93 -25.62
C LYS A 171 -7.09 -8.28 -25.17
N SER A 172 -7.91 -8.97 -24.37
CA SER A 172 -9.14 -8.44 -23.78
C SER A 172 -8.89 -7.28 -22.83
N GLY A 173 -7.75 -7.23 -22.15
CA GLY A 173 -7.39 -6.13 -21.23
C GLY A 173 -6.85 -4.87 -21.93
N LYS A 174 -6.83 -4.82 -23.27
CA LYS A 174 -6.41 -3.62 -23.97
C LYS A 174 -7.37 -2.45 -23.68
N HIS A 175 -6.79 -1.32 -23.31
CA HIS A 175 -7.41 -0.12 -22.76
C HIS A 175 -7.92 -0.21 -21.31
N TYR A 176 -7.70 -1.34 -20.61
CA TYR A 176 -8.05 -1.52 -19.20
C TYR A 176 -6.86 -1.33 -18.23
N ALA A 177 -5.67 -1.02 -18.75
CA ALA A 177 -4.58 -0.46 -17.97
C ALA A 177 -4.45 1.03 -18.29
N VAL A 178 -4.54 1.88 -17.26
CA VAL A 178 -4.50 3.34 -17.37
C VAL A 178 -3.32 3.85 -16.55
N ASN A 179 -2.30 4.34 -17.25
CA ASN A 179 -1.10 4.87 -16.63
C ASN A 179 -0.99 6.38 -16.82
N PHE A 180 -0.78 7.10 -15.72
CA PHE A 180 -0.47 8.52 -15.73
C PHE A 180 0.98 8.72 -15.28
N PRO A 181 1.95 8.71 -16.21
CA PRO A 181 3.36 8.95 -15.89
C PRO A 181 3.61 10.42 -15.52
N LEU A 182 4.26 10.65 -14.39
CA LEU A 182 4.51 11.97 -13.81
C LEU A 182 6.01 12.26 -13.64
N HIS A 183 6.32 13.54 -13.54
CA HIS A 183 7.64 14.06 -13.17
C HIS A 183 7.69 14.46 -11.69
N SER A 184 8.89 14.77 -11.20
CA SER A 184 9.12 15.18 -9.82
C SER A 184 8.38 16.46 -9.43
N GLY A 185 8.17 16.63 -8.13
CA GLY A 185 7.64 17.85 -7.54
C GLY A 185 6.15 18.09 -7.74
N MET A 186 5.40 17.04 -8.12
CA MET A 186 3.94 17.10 -8.26
C MET A 186 3.28 17.64 -6.99
N ASP A 187 2.47 18.68 -7.12
CA ASP A 187 1.77 19.37 -6.03
C ASP A 187 0.27 19.00 -5.95
N ASP A 188 -0.37 19.36 -4.83
CA ASP A 188 -1.78 19.06 -4.57
C ASP A 188 -2.72 19.56 -5.68
N GLU A 189 -2.58 20.82 -6.10
CA GLU A 189 -3.46 21.44 -7.11
C GLU A 189 -3.35 20.74 -8.46
N SER A 190 -2.11 20.44 -8.89
CA SER A 190 -1.84 19.76 -10.16
C SER A 190 -2.32 18.32 -10.11
N TYR A 191 -2.08 17.60 -9.01
CA TYR A 191 -2.51 16.22 -8.83
C TYR A 191 -4.05 16.12 -8.87
N GLU A 192 -4.75 16.99 -8.13
CA GLU A 192 -6.21 17.03 -8.14
C GLU A 192 -6.78 17.33 -9.53
N SER A 193 -6.14 18.24 -10.28
CA SER A 193 -6.57 18.64 -11.63
C SER A 193 -6.52 17.52 -12.68
N ILE A 194 -5.77 16.44 -12.41
CA ILE A 194 -5.71 15.25 -13.25
C ILE A 194 -6.45 14.06 -12.63
N PHE A 195 -6.37 13.87 -11.32
CA PHE A 195 -6.93 12.70 -10.64
C PHE A 195 -8.44 12.66 -10.79
N LYS A 196 -9.13 13.75 -10.39
CA LYS A 196 -10.60 13.78 -10.42
C LYS A 196 -11.16 13.56 -11.83
N PRO A 197 -10.72 14.29 -12.88
CA PRO A 197 -11.26 14.08 -14.22
C PRO A 197 -10.95 12.70 -14.81
N VAL A 198 -9.78 12.12 -14.51
CA VAL A 198 -9.42 10.77 -14.97
C VAL A 198 -10.28 9.72 -14.28
N ILE A 199 -10.40 9.77 -12.95
CA ILE A 199 -11.22 8.84 -12.19
C ILE A 199 -12.70 8.98 -12.55
N ASP A 200 -13.23 10.20 -12.73
CA ASP A 200 -14.59 10.42 -13.24
C ASP A 200 -14.81 9.71 -14.57
N LYS A 201 -13.87 9.86 -15.51
CA LYS A 201 -13.99 9.24 -16.83
C LYS A 201 -13.89 7.72 -16.76
N VAL A 202 -13.03 7.21 -15.88
CA VAL A 202 -12.92 5.78 -15.61
C VAL A 202 -14.23 5.24 -15.04
N MET A 203 -14.81 5.89 -14.04
CA MET A 203 -16.09 5.48 -13.44
C MET A 203 -17.23 5.49 -14.46
N GLU A 204 -17.28 6.52 -15.33
CA GLU A 204 -18.27 6.63 -16.42
C GLU A 204 -18.18 5.47 -17.42
N ILE A 205 -16.96 5.08 -17.81
CA ILE A 205 -16.76 4.10 -18.88
C ILE A 205 -16.73 2.66 -18.35
N PHE A 206 -15.99 2.42 -17.27
CA PHE A 206 -15.77 1.09 -16.73
C PHE A 206 -16.93 0.62 -15.84
N CYS A 207 -17.66 1.55 -15.22
CA CYS A 207 -18.78 1.28 -14.31
C CYS A 207 -18.47 0.14 -13.32
N PRO A 208 -17.42 0.26 -12.48
CA PRO A 208 -17.06 -0.79 -11.53
C PRO A 208 -18.17 -1.03 -10.50
N THR A 209 -18.13 -2.20 -9.87
CA THR A 209 -19.05 -2.56 -8.77
C THR A 209 -18.35 -2.72 -7.43
N ALA A 210 -17.01 -2.63 -7.40
CA ALA A 210 -16.16 -2.55 -6.23
C ALA A 210 -14.87 -1.82 -6.61
N VAL A 211 -14.24 -1.17 -5.63
CA VAL A 211 -13.01 -0.40 -5.80
C VAL A 211 -11.97 -0.89 -4.79
N VAL A 212 -10.74 -1.04 -5.25
CA VAL A 212 -9.55 -1.20 -4.40
C VAL A 212 -8.70 0.05 -4.59
N LEU A 213 -8.43 0.76 -3.48
CA LEU A 213 -7.60 1.96 -3.46
C LEU A 213 -6.33 1.66 -2.64
N GLN A 214 -5.20 1.60 -3.32
CA GLN A 214 -3.89 1.54 -2.68
C GLN A 214 -3.46 2.97 -2.36
N CYS A 215 -3.18 3.25 -1.08
CA CYS A 215 -2.84 4.58 -0.56
C CYS A 215 -1.36 4.67 -0.17
N GLY A 216 -0.47 4.31 -1.10
CA GLY A 216 0.98 4.49 -0.95
C GLY A 216 1.29 5.92 -0.54
N ALA A 217 1.99 6.06 0.59
CA ALA A 217 2.29 7.32 1.25
C ALA A 217 3.68 7.88 0.88
N ASP A 218 4.42 7.22 0.00
CA ASP A 218 5.68 7.73 -0.56
C ASP A 218 5.45 8.81 -1.63
N SER A 219 4.23 8.99 -2.13
CA SER A 219 3.84 10.15 -2.93
C SER A 219 3.77 11.47 -2.13
N LEU A 220 3.91 11.40 -0.80
CA LEU A 220 3.89 12.57 0.07
C LEU A 220 5.17 13.42 -0.02
N THR A 221 5.01 14.71 0.24
CA THR A 221 6.11 15.66 0.40
C THR A 221 7.06 15.24 1.52
N GLY A 222 8.36 15.34 1.21
CA GLY A 222 9.44 15.01 2.13
C GLY A 222 9.59 13.52 2.42
N ASP A 223 9.03 12.62 1.60
CA ASP A 223 9.37 11.20 1.67
C ASP A 223 10.88 10.95 1.45
N ARG A 224 11.40 9.78 1.84
CA ARG A 224 12.82 9.43 1.68
C ARG A 224 13.16 8.90 0.28
N LEU A 225 12.24 8.21 -0.38
CA LEU A 225 12.43 7.61 -1.71
C LEU A 225 11.55 8.30 -2.76
N GLY A 226 10.35 8.72 -2.36
CA GLY A 226 9.43 9.52 -3.16
C GLY A 226 9.99 10.90 -3.51
N CYS A 227 9.53 11.44 -4.64
CA CYS A 227 9.99 12.74 -5.15
C CYS A 227 8.85 13.67 -5.57
N PHE A 228 7.67 13.47 -4.99
CA PHE A 228 6.52 14.35 -5.12
C PHE A 228 6.43 15.37 -3.98
N ASN A 229 5.49 16.30 -4.11
CA ASN A 229 5.24 17.38 -3.16
C ASN A 229 3.79 17.40 -2.67
N VAL A 230 3.11 16.23 -2.69
CA VAL A 230 1.71 16.10 -2.29
C VAL A 230 1.62 16.13 -0.76
N THR A 231 0.69 16.91 -0.21
CA THR A 231 0.47 16.98 1.25
C THR A 231 -0.51 15.89 1.70
N THR A 232 -0.66 15.71 3.01
CA THR A 232 -1.71 14.82 3.54
C THR A 232 -3.12 15.26 3.13
N ARG A 233 -3.32 16.55 2.82
CA ARG A 233 -4.63 17.03 2.34
C ARG A 233 -4.87 16.65 0.88
N GLY A 234 -3.89 16.85 0.00
CA GLY A 234 -3.99 16.46 -1.41
C GLY A 234 -4.14 14.95 -1.59
N HIS A 235 -3.34 14.18 -0.85
CA HIS A 235 -3.42 12.72 -0.83
C HIS A 235 -4.78 12.24 -0.31
N GLY A 236 -5.25 12.76 0.83
CA GLY A 236 -6.59 12.47 1.35
C GLY A 236 -7.76 12.95 0.46
N GLU A 237 -7.57 13.94 -0.42
CA GLU A 237 -8.59 14.34 -1.40
C GLU A 237 -8.86 13.24 -2.42
N CYS A 238 -7.85 12.43 -2.75
CA CYS A 238 -8.02 11.25 -3.61
C CYS A 238 -8.95 10.23 -2.94
N VAL A 239 -8.72 9.92 -1.66
CA VAL A 239 -9.58 9.04 -0.86
C VAL A 239 -11.00 9.57 -0.75
N ARG A 240 -11.16 10.86 -0.44
CA ARG A 240 -12.47 11.51 -0.34
C ARG A 240 -13.24 11.43 -1.64
N PHE A 241 -12.56 11.66 -2.76
CA PHE A 241 -13.16 11.61 -4.08
C PHE A 241 -13.61 10.20 -4.45
N VAL A 242 -12.75 9.19 -4.28
CA VAL A 242 -13.10 7.78 -4.54
C VAL A 242 -14.23 7.30 -3.63
N LYS A 243 -14.20 7.66 -2.35
CA LYS A 243 -15.27 7.36 -1.40
C LYS A 243 -16.64 7.92 -1.85
N SER A 244 -16.65 9.07 -2.52
CA SER A 244 -17.90 9.75 -2.89
C SER A 244 -18.79 8.96 -3.86
N TYR A 245 -18.24 7.96 -4.57
CA TYR A 245 -19.01 7.10 -5.47
C TYR A 245 -19.87 6.05 -4.72
N GLY A 246 -19.64 5.83 -3.42
CA GLY A 246 -20.47 4.96 -2.59
C GLY A 246 -20.47 3.49 -3.01
N LEU A 247 -19.38 3.01 -3.62
CA LEU A 247 -19.17 1.61 -3.96
C LEU A 247 -18.44 0.88 -2.82
N PRO A 248 -18.57 -0.46 -2.72
CA PRO A 248 -17.72 -1.27 -1.86
C PRO A 248 -16.24 -0.92 -2.07
N LEU A 249 -15.58 -0.46 -1.01
CA LEU A 249 -14.24 0.13 -1.09
C LEU A 249 -13.28 -0.60 -0.15
N LEU A 250 -12.29 -1.25 -0.73
CA LEU A 250 -11.11 -1.73 -0.01
C LEU A 250 -10.04 -0.65 -0.06
N VAL A 251 -9.52 -0.23 1.10
CA VAL A 251 -8.41 0.72 1.21
C VAL A 251 -7.20 0.01 1.80
N LEU A 252 -6.07 0.12 1.11
CA LEU A 252 -4.82 -0.54 1.48
C LEU A 252 -3.72 0.50 1.72
N GLY A 253 -2.65 0.08 2.40
CA GLY A 253 -1.43 0.88 2.55
C GLY A 253 -0.60 0.95 1.27
N GLY A 254 0.71 0.76 1.40
CA GLY A 254 1.66 0.87 0.30
C GLY A 254 3.04 1.33 0.75
N GLY A 255 3.80 1.94 -0.17
CA GLY A 255 5.07 2.58 0.12
C GLY A 255 4.94 3.74 1.11
N GLY A 256 6.07 4.20 1.65
CA GLY A 256 6.10 5.29 2.63
C GLY A 256 7.29 5.17 3.57
N TYR A 257 8.32 6.00 3.34
CA TYR A 257 9.64 5.78 3.91
C TYR A 257 10.05 6.85 4.91
N ARG A 258 9.23 7.89 5.07
CA ARG A 258 9.23 8.75 6.25
C ARG A 258 8.08 8.36 7.18
N ILE A 259 8.31 7.39 8.07
CA ILE A 259 7.27 6.74 8.89
C ILE A 259 6.32 7.70 9.64
N ARG A 260 6.82 8.84 10.13
CA ARG A 260 5.99 9.86 10.80
C ARG A 260 5.01 10.58 9.87
N ASN A 261 5.28 10.58 8.56
CA ASN A 261 4.40 11.14 7.54
C ASN A 261 3.37 10.10 7.11
N VAL A 262 3.79 8.83 7.02
CA VAL A 262 2.89 7.69 6.78
C VAL A 262 1.80 7.63 7.86
N SER A 263 2.18 7.68 9.13
CA SER A 263 1.22 7.66 10.24
C SER A 263 0.25 8.84 10.20
N ARG A 264 0.70 10.05 9.80
CA ARG A 264 -0.16 11.22 9.60
C ARG A 264 -1.17 11.01 8.47
N ALA A 265 -0.71 10.49 7.33
CA ALA A 265 -1.53 10.28 6.16
C ALA A 265 -2.63 9.26 6.42
N TRP A 266 -2.26 8.03 6.82
CA TRP A 266 -3.22 6.96 7.04
C TRP A 266 -4.18 7.25 8.20
N ALA A 267 -3.76 7.98 9.25
CA ALA A 267 -4.67 8.46 10.28
C ALA A 267 -5.69 9.48 9.73
N TYR A 268 -5.23 10.42 8.90
CA TYR A 268 -6.11 11.41 8.27
C TYR A 268 -7.06 10.77 7.25
N GLU A 269 -6.59 9.84 6.43
CA GLU A 269 -7.42 9.08 5.48
C GLU A 269 -8.44 8.21 6.20
N THR A 270 -8.05 7.56 7.32
CA THR A 270 -9.00 6.86 8.19
C THR A 270 -10.12 7.81 8.65
N SER A 271 -9.77 9.03 9.07
CA SER A 271 -10.75 10.05 9.48
C SER A 271 -11.74 10.40 8.36
N ILE A 272 -11.25 10.46 7.12
CA ILE A 272 -12.08 10.67 5.92
C ILE A 272 -13.01 9.48 5.73
N LEU A 273 -12.49 8.25 5.79
CA LEU A 273 -13.25 7.02 5.56
C LEU A 273 -14.37 6.84 6.60
N VAL A 274 -14.15 7.21 7.86
CA VAL A 274 -15.17 7.15 8.91
C VAL A 274 -16.04 8.41 9.03
N ASN A 275 -15.88 9.40 8.12
CA ASN A 275 -16.61 10.69 8.15
C ASN A 275 -16.42 11.46 9.48
N HIS A 276 -15.20 11.50 10.00
CA HIS A 276 -14.89 12.21 11.24
C HIS A 276 -13.84 13.29 11.01
N GLU A 277 -14.15 14.51 11.42
CA GLU A 277 -13.15 15.58 11.42
C GLU A 277 -12.18 15.42 12.59
N VAL A 278 -10.89 15.56 12.31
CA VAL A 278 -9.83 15.46 13.32
C VAL A 278 -9.07 16.77 13.44
N SER A 279 -8.58 17.03 14.66
CA SER A 279 -7.73 18.18 14.95
C SER A 279 -6.43 18.13 14.17
N ASN A 280 -5.91 19.28 13.77
CA ASN A 280 -4.55 19.36 13.24
C ASN A 280 -3.48 19.18 14.34
N ASN A 281 -3.83 19.27 15.63
CA ASN A 281 -2.91 18.95 16.71
C ASN A 281 -2.91 17.45 16.95
N ILE A 282 -1.72 16.83 16.91
CA ILE A 282 -1.57 15.42 17.21
C ILE A 282 -1.87 15.18 18.69
N PRO A 283 -2.72 14.21 19.04
CA PRO A 283 -2.95 13.84 20.44
C PRO A 283 -1.72 13.12 21.02
N TYR A 284 -1.55 13.19 22.34
CA TYR A 284 -0.51 12.42 23.02
C TYR A 284 -0.66 10.93 22.71
N ASN A 285 0.46 10.27 22.44
CA ASN A 285 0.57 8.84 22.12
C ASN A 285 2.00 8.36 22.42
N ASP A 286 2.21 7.05 22.38
CA ASP A 286 3.50 6.43 22.74
C ASP A 286 4.67 6.90 21.87
N TYR A 287 4.40 7.38 20.65
CA TYR A 287 5.37 7.88 19.69
C TYR A 287 5.30 9.40 19.51
N PHE A 288 4.75 10.14 20.48
CA PHE A 288 4.48 11.58 20.34
C PHE A 288 5.70 12.43 19.95
N GLU A 289 6.88 12.07 20.46
CA GLU A 289 8.14 12.79 20.18
C GLU A 289 8.59 12.66 18.71
N PHE A 290 8.09 11.66 17.95
CA PHE A 290 8.42 11.50 16.53
C PHE A 290 7.83 12.64 15.67
N TYR A 291 6.92 13.42 16.23
CA TYR A 291 6.22 14.52 15.58
C TYR A 291 6.81 15.90 15.91
N THR A 292 7.97 15.95 16.56
CA THR A 292 8.75 17.17 16.75
C THR A 292 9.09 17.85 15.40
N PRO A 293 9.15 19.19 15.34
CA PRO A 293 8.88 20.16 16.40
C PRO A 293 7.43 20.69 16.44
N ASP A 294 6.62 20.36 15.45
CA ASP A 294 5.34 21.05 15.21
C ASP A 294 4.12 20.34 15.83
N PHE A 295 4.22 19.01 16.03
CA PHE A 295 3.16 18.16 16.54
C PHE A 295 1.84 18.32 15.74
N LYS A 296 1.97 18.51 14.42
CA LYS A 296 0.83 18.71 13.51
C LYS A 296 0.56 17.51 12.63
N LEU A 297 -0.71 17.26 12.35
CA LEU A 297 -1.17 16.20 11.46
C LEU A 297 -0.87 16.54 9.99
N HIS A 298 -1.10 17.78 9.57
CA HIS A 298 -0.98 18.16 8.17
C HIS A 298 0.43 18.58 7.79
N LEU A 299 0.91 17.98 6.69
CA LEU A 299 2.20 18.33 6.10
C LEU A 299 2.11 19.66 5.36
N VAL A 300 3.20 20.40 5.38
CA VAL A 300 3.40 21.63 4.60
C VAL A 300 4.22 21.26 3.37
N PRO A 301 3.82 21.68 2.16
CA PRO A 301 4.59 21.38 0.95
C PRO A 301 5.95 22.09 0.99
N ASP A 302 6.95 21.45 0.39
CA ASP A 302 8.27 22.05 0.19
C ASP A 302 8.17 23.15 -0.87
N LYS A 303 8.48 24.39 -0.48
CA LYS A 303 8.37 25.56 -1.38
C LYS A 303 9.50 25.62 -2.40
N ASP A 304 10.62 24.96 -2.12
CA ASP A 304 11.81 24.98 -2.97
C ASP A 304 11.79 23.81 -3.97
N LEU A 305 10.94 22.80 -3.73
CA LEU A 305 10.73 21.70 -4.66
C LEU A 305 9.90 22.15 -5.87
N LYS A 306 10.58 22.33 -7.00
CA LYS A 306 9.95 22.71 -8.27
C LYS A 306 9.07 21.58 -8.81
N ASN A 307 7.85 21.93 -9.21
CA ASN A 307 6.98 21.03 -9.98
C ASN A 307 7.41 20.99 -11.46
N ASP A 308 7.94 19.86 -11.91
CA ASP A 308 8.36 19.64 -13.30
C ASP A 308 7.20 19.21 -14.21
N ASN A 309 6.00 19.02 -13.67
CA ASN A 309 4.80 18.67 -14.41
C ASN A 309 4.13 19.92 -14.98
N THR A 310 4.54 20.34 -16.18
CA THR A 310 3.91 21.50 -16.82
C THR A 310 2.42 21.22 -17.13
N LYS A 311 1.59 22.26 -17.09
CA LYS A 311 0.16 22.14 -17.45
C LYS A 311 -0.04 21.53 -18.84
N GLU A 312 0.81 21.89 -19.81
CA GLU A 312 0.78 21.32 -21.15
C GLU A 312 1.08 19.81 -21.14
N TYR A 313 2.07 19.36 -20.36
CA TYR A 313 2.39 17.94 -20.19
C TYR A 313 1.20 17.18 -19.61
N LEU A 314 0.61 17.67 -18.52
CA LEU A 314 -0.52 17.05 -17.85
C LEU A 314 -1.76 16.97 -18.74
N GLU A 315 -2.11 18.07 -19.42
CA GLU A 315 -3.26 18.08 -20.34
C GLU A 315 -3.06 17.14 -21.52
N LYS A 316 -1.85 17.07 -22.09
CA LYS A 316 -1.54 16.14 -23.18
C LYS A 316 -1.74 14.68 -22.76
N HIS A 317 -1.26 14.28 -21.58
CA HIS A 317 -1.41 12.92 -21.07
C HIS A 317 -2.87 12.62 -20.72
N LYS A 318 -3.58 13.55 -20.08
CA LYS A 318 -5.01 13.43 -19.79
C LYS A 318 -5.86 13.23 -21.05
N ILE A 319 -5.61 14.02 -22.11
CA ILE A 319 -6.28 13.84 -23.41
C ILE A 319 -5.99 12.45 -23.97
N LYS A 320 -4.75 11.98 -23.90
CA LYS A 320 -4.38 10.65 -24.40
C LYS A 320 -5.09 9.53 -23.64
N ILE A 321 -5.17 9.63 -22.32
CA ILE A 321 -5.94 8.71 -21.48
C ILE A 321 -7.42 8.72 -21.88
N PHE A 322 -7.99 9.91 -22.11
CA PHE A 322 -9.39 10.02 -22.51
C PHE A 322 -9.65 9.40 -23.89
N GLU A 323 -8.71 9.50 -24.84
CA GLU A 323 -8.80 8.80 -26.12
C GLU A 323 -8.76 7.27 -25.95
N ASN A 324 -7.88 6.77 -25.07
CA ASN A 324 -7.79 5.35 -24.77
C ASN A 324 -9.09 4.85 -24.13
N LEU A 325 -9.64 5.56 -23.14
CA LEU A 325 -10.91 5.21 -22.48
C LEU A 325 -12.09 5.23 -23.45
N ARG A 326 -12.14 6.17 -24.41
CA ARG A 326 -13.17 6.19 -25.47
C ARG A 326 -13.10 4.99 -26.41
N SER A 327 -11.98 4.27 -26.44
CA SER A 327 -11.80 3.09 -27.29
C SER A 327 -12.41 1.82 -26.67
N ILE A 328 -12.91 1.89 -25.43
CA ILE A 328 -13.60 0.79 -24.76
C ILE A 328 -15.05 0.73 -25.26
N GLU A 329 -15.43 -0.40 -25.87
CA GLU A 329 -16.80 -0.64 -26.35
C GLU A 329 -17.73 -1.12 -25.21
N GLY A 330 -18.27 -0.17 -24.44
CA GLY A 330 -19.21 -0.45 -23.36
C GLY A 330 -18.60 -1.20 -22.16
N ALA A 331 -19.37 -1.32 -21.07
CA ALA A 331 -18.91 -2.03 -19.88
C ALA A 331 -19.09 -3.55 -20.06
N PRO A 332 -18.02 -4.37 -20.01
CA PRO A 332 -18.12 -5.80 -20.22
C PRO A 332 -19.00 -6.44 -19.14
N SER A 333 -19.93 -7.30 -19.56
CA SER A 333 -20.77 -8.09 -18.67
C SER A 333 -20.42 -9.57 -18.82
N VAL A 334 -19.94 -10.20 -17.74
CA VAL A 334 -19.66 -11.63 -17.71
C VAL A 334 -20.78 -12.33 -16.93
N GLN A 335 -21.23 -13.50 -17.42
CA GLN A 335 -22.15 -14.34 -16.68
C GLN A 335 -21.43 -14.87 -15.42
N MET A 336 -21.86 -14.38 -14.26
CA MET A 336 -21.32 -14.83 -12.98
C MET A 336 -21.71 -16.29 -12.74
N GLN A 337 -20.74 -17.12 -12.39
CA GLN A 337 -20.98 -18.47 -11.90
C GLN A 337 -21.00 -18.43 -10.36
N GLN A 338 -21.82 -19.27 -9.73
CA GLN A 338 -21.79 -19.42 -8.28
C GLN A 338 -20.39 -19.88 -7.86
N ALA A 339 -19.68 -19.02 -7.12
CA ALA A 339 -18.46 -19.43 -6.46
C ALA A 339 -18.80 -20.54 -5.43
N PRO A 340 -17.90 -21.50 -5.19
CA PRO A 340 -18.00 -22.37 -4.02
C PRO A 340 -18.19 -21.49 -2.78
N PRO A 341 -18.95 -21.94 -1.76
CA PRO A 341 -19.15 -21.15 -0.55
C PRO A 341 -17.78 -20.74 -0.03
N ALA A 342 -17.54 -19.42 -0.03
CA ALA A 342 -16.38 -18.87 0.66
C ALA A 342 -16.45 -19.35 2.10
N ARG A 343 -15.30 -19.64 2.71
CA ARG A 343 -15.24 -19.93 4.15
C ARG A 343 -16.02 -18.81 4.82
N MET A 344 -17.15 -19.14 5.44
CA MET A 344 -17.81 -18.21 6.34
C MET A 344 -16.72 -17.74 7.29
N LEU A 345 -16.67 -16.42 7.52
CA LEU A 345 -15.92 -15.85 8.64
C LEU A 345 -16.11 -16.82 9.80
N ARG A 346 -15.01 -17.38 10.32
CA ARG A 346 -15.11 -18.35 11.42
C ARG A 346 -16.01 -17.69 12.46
N GLU A 347 -17.09 -18.37 12.83
CA GLU A 347 -17.85 -18.00 14.02
C GLU A 347 -16.81 -18.00 15.14
N GLU A 348 -16.45 -16.81 15.62
CA GLU A 348 -15.65 -16.68 16.82
C GLU A 348 -16.43 -17.41 17.92
N ASP A 349 -15.78 -18.34 18.62
CA ASP A 349 -16.36 -19.04 19.75
C ASP A 349 -16.97 -18.00 20.71
N GLU A 350 -18.31 -18.00 20.85
CA GLU A 350 -19.08 -17.10 21.75
C GLU A 350 -18.75 -17.27 23.25
N ASP A 351 -17.72 -18.07 23.59
CA ASP A 351 -17.27 -18.35 24.97
C ASP A 351 -15.88 -17.74 25.30
N GLY A 352 -15.35 -16.86 24.45
CA GLY A 352 -14.12 -16.10 24.71
C GLY A 352 -14.36 -14.85 25.56
N THR A 353 -13.77 -14.78 26.74
CA THR A 353 -13.73 -13.61 27.64
C THR A 353 -13.42 -12.29 26.92
N ASP A 354 -14.12 -11.23 27.30
CA ASP A 354 -13.96 -9.84 26.85
C ASP A 354 -12.47 -9.42 26.72
N PRO A 355 -11.98 -9.12 25.49
CA PRO A 355 -10.60 -8.72 25.26
C PRO A 355 -10.26 -7.33 25.83
N ASP A 356 -11.24 -6.55 26.29
CA ASP A 356 -11.03 -5.27 26.98
C ASP A 356 -10.94 -5.40 28.51
N SER A 357 -11.02 -6.62 29.06
CA SER A 357 -10.83 -6.86 30.50
C SER A 357 -9.36 -6.93 30.89
N ARG A 358 -8.76 -5.78 31.19
CA ARG A 358 -7.41 -5.70 31.79
C ARG A 358 -7.41 -6.36 33.18
N THR A 359 -6.74 -7.51 33.32
CA THR A 359 -6.45 -8.10 34.63
C THR A 359 -5.05 -7.69 35.09
N GLU A 360 -4.84 -7.54 36.40
CA GLU A 360 -3.62 -6.99 37.02
C GLU A 360 -2.35 -7.87 36.86
N ASN A 361 -2.34 -8.84 35.92
CA ASN A 361 -1.29 -9.85 35.83
C ASN A 361 -0.66 -10.03 34.42
N ASP A 362 -0.83 -9.07 33.51
CA ASP A 362 -0.08 -9.03 32.24
C ASP A 362 1.39 -8.65 32.49
N GLY A 363 2.14 -9.63 32.98
CA GLY A 363 3.58 -9.56 33.17
C GLY A 363 4.31 -9.64 31.84
N LYS A 364 4.86 -8.51 31.41
CA LYS A 364 6.13 -8.34 30.65
C LYS A 364 6.65 -9.61 29.94
N HIS A 365 6.27 -9.81 28.69
CA HIS A 365 7.17 -10.45 27.73
C HIS A 365 8.15 -9.40 27.21
N LYS A 366 9.35 -9.37 27.81
CA LYS A 366 10.49 -8.64 27.27
C LYS A 366 11.15 -9.50 26.19
N HIS A 367 11.19 -9.00 24.96
CA HIS A 367 12.12 -9.50 23.95
C HIS A 367 13.55 -9.05 24.34
N GLU A 368 14.45 -9.99 24.57
CA GLU A 368 15.88 -9.73 24.69
C GLU A 368 16.47 -9.55 23.29
N VAL A 369 16.55 -8.33 22.75
CA VAL A 369 17.73 -7.74 22.08
C VAL A 369 17.45 -6.25 21.82
N GLU A 370 17.82 -5.36 22.74
CA GLU A 370 17.95 -3.92 22.44
C GLU A 370 19.45 -3.58 22.49
N PHE A 371 20.06 -3.38 21.32
CA PHE A 371 21.38 -2.76 21.21
C PHE A 371 21.20 -1.24 21.21
N TYR A 372 21.57 -0.60 22.32
CA TYR A 372 21.81 0.83 22.35
C TYR A 372 23.23 1.11 21.83
N HIS A 373 23.34 1.96 20.81
CA HIS A 373 24.60 2.62 20.46
C HIS A 373 24.74 3.86 21.35
N ASP A 374 25.61 3.79 22.35
CA ASP A 374 26.02 4.94 23.15
C ASP A 374 26.87 5.89 22.31
N GLU A 375 26.38 7.12 22.12
CA GLU A 375 27.20 8.27 21.75
C GLU A 375 27.94 8.78 22.99
N GLN A 376 29.24 8.47 23.10
CA GLN A 376 30.15 9.17 24.00
C GLN A 376 30.89 10.26 23.21
N ASP A 377 30.34 11.47 23.25
CA ASP A 377 31.11 12.69 22.96
C ASP A 377 31.92 13.08 24.20
N GLN A 378 33.24 13.16 24.01
CA GLN A 378 34.22 13.59 24.98
C GLN A 378 34.29 15.12 25.03
N ASP A 379 33.86 15.71 26.14
CA ASP A 379 34.30 17.06 26.54
C ASP A 379 35.05 16.96 27.87
N GLY A 380 36.37 17.13 27.79
CA GLY A 380 37.27 17.16 28.92
C GLY A 380 37.29 18.51 29.61
N ASN A 381 37.24 18.48 30.94
CA ASN A 381 37.74 19.56 31.78
C ASN A 381 38.20 18.97 33.14
N GLU A 382 39.50 18.73 33.26
CA GLU A 382 40.16 18.34 34.52
C GLU A 382 40.52 19.61 35.31
N GLU A 383 39.87 19.84 36.45
CA GLU A 383 40.35 20.75 37.50
C GLU A 383 41.23 19.94 38.48
N PHE A 384 42.49 20.39 38.63
CA PHE A 384 43.45 19.87 39.60
C PHE A 384 43.18 20.44 41.00
N GLU A 385 42.86 19.59 41.97
CA GLU A 385 42.93 19.93 43.40
C GLU A 385 44.38 19.85 43.90
N ILE A 386 44.82 20.90 44.59
CA ILE A 386 46.12 21.02 45.26
C ILE A 386 45.91 20.67 46.74
N ASP A 387 46.50 19.55 47.18
CA ASP A 387 46.65 19.22 48.60
C ASP A 387 47.83 19.98 49.21
N VAL A 388 47.58 20.69 50.31
CA VAL A 388 48.59 21.39 51.12
C VAL A 388 48.70 20.67 52.47
N GLU A 389 49.87 20.11 52.78
CA GLU A 389 50.37 20.05 54.16
C GLU A 389 51.89 19.77 54.26
N LYS A 390 52.63 20.87 54.50
CA LYS A 390 53.81 21.08 55.38
C LYS A 390 54.98 21.86 54.75
#